data_AF-A0A1S3WRF9-F1
#
_entry.id   AF-A0A1S3WRF9-F1
#
_cell.length_a   1.000
_cell.length_b   1.000
_cell.length_c   1.000
_cell.angle_alpha   90.00
_cell.angle_beta   90.00
_cell.angle_gamma   90.00
#
_symmetry.space_group_name_H-M   'P 1'
#
loop_
_entity.id
_entity.type
_entity.pdbx_description
1 polymer ?
#
loop_
_entity_poly.entity_id
_entity_poly.type
_entity_poly.pdbx_seq_one_letter_code
_entity_poly.pdbx_strand_id
1 'polypeptide(L)'
;MAAVRPGLGRLHPGSTILFLCDMQEKFRHVAYFPQIVSVAARMLKNTALDLLERGLQVHVVVDACSSRSQVDRLVAMSRMRQSGAFLSTSEGLILQLVGDAAHPQFKEIQKIIKQPTPDSGLLGFFQGQNPLLR
;
A
#
# COMPACT_ATOMS: atom_id res chain seq x y z
N MET A 1 -16.34 17.04 14.30
CA MET A 1 -15.52 15.81 14.20
C MET A 1 -16.18 14.89 13.19
N ALA A 2 -15.56 14.69 12.03
CA ALA A 2 -16.11 13.78 11.03
C ALA A 2 -16.02 12.36 11.58
N ALA A 3 -17.17 11.70 11.78
CA ALA A 3 -17.21 10.31 12.18
C ALA A 3 -16.40 9.50 11.16
N VAL A 4 -15.46 8.67 11.65
CA VAL A 4 -14.78 7.66 10.84
C VAL A 4 -15.87 6.71 10.34
N ARG A 5 -16.43 7.00 9.16
CA ARG A 5 -17.29 6.05 8.47
C ARG A 5 -16.38 4.86 8.12
N PRO A 6 -16.73 3.62 8.48
CA PRO A 6 -16.02 2.47 7.96
C PRO A 6 -16.19 2.50 6.44
N GLY A 7 -15.19 3.05 5.75
CA GLY A 7 -15.17 3.10 4.30
C GLY A 7 -15.11 1.68 3.79
N LEU A 8 -15.81 1.37 2.71
CA LEU A 8 -15.67 0.07 2.03
C LEU A 8 -14.31 -0.08 1.32
N GLY A 9 -13.33 0.79 1.60
CA GLY A 9 -12.07 0.90 0.87
C GLY A 9 -12.28 1.36 -0.58
N ARG A 10 -13.31 2.19 -0.84
CA ARG A 10 -13.50 2.77 -2.17
C ARG A 10 -12.58 3.96 -2.37
N LEU A 11 -11.79 3.94 -3.44
CA LEU A 11 -10.98 5.08 -3.85
C LEU A 11 -11.88 6.23 -4.27
N HIS A 12 -11.79 7.33 -3.53
CA HIS A 12 -12.42 8.59 -3.86
C HIS A 12 -11.31 9.63 -4.01
N PRO A 13 -11.05 10.16 -5.23
CA PRO A 13 -9.92 11.07 -5.46
C PRO A 13 -9.86 12.28 -4.51
N GLY A 14 -11.01 12.78 -4.04
CA GLY A 14 -11.09 13.90 -3.11
C GLY A 14 -10.91 13.57 -1.63
N SER A 15 -10.87 12.30 -1.23
CA SER A 15 -10.79 11.89 0.19
C SER A 15 -9.85 10.71 0.46
N THR A 16 -9.15 10.23 -0.57
CA THR A 16 -8.28 9.06 -0.49
C THR A 16 -6.84 9.46 -0.81
N ILE A 17 -5.92 9.01 0.02
CA ILE A 17 -4.48 9.16 -0.21
C ILE A 17 -3.88 7.79 -0.46
N LEU A 18 -3.09 7.70 -1.53
CA LEU A 18 -2.24 6.56 -1.84
C LEU A 18 -0.91 6.74 -1.12
N PHE A 19 -0.53 5.75 -0.34
CA PHE A 19 0.71 5.73 0.39
C PHE A 19 1.67 4.73 -0.25
N LEU A 20 2.69 5.28 -0.90
CA LEU A 20 3.75 4.57 -1.63
C LEU A 20 5.05 4.74 -0.86
N CYS A 21 5.73 3.64 -0.55
CA CYS A 21 6.91 3.70 0.31
C CYS A 21 8.12 3.04 -0.31
N ASP A 22 8.95 3.93 -0.85
CA ASP A 22 10.33 3.86 -1.34
C ASP A 22 10.81 2.60 -2.08
N MET A 23 11.30 2.84 -3.30
CA MET A 23 11.96 1.90 -4.20
C MET A 23 13.39 1.64 -3.71
N GLN A 24 13.63 0.52 -3.01
CA GLN A 24 14.97 0.20 -2.51
C GLN A 24 15.53 -1.11 -3.03
N GLU A 25 15.99 -1.07 -4.28
CA GLU A 25 17.08 -1.94 -4.75
C GLU A 25 18.31 -1.14 -5.23
N LYS A 26 18.13 0.06 -5.80
CA LYS A 26 19.26 0.88 -6.33
C LYS A 26 20.13 1.59 -5.29
N PHE A 27 19.65 1.76 -4.04
CA PHE A 27 20.33 2.60 -3.03
C PHE A 27 21.01 1.82 -1.89
N ARG A 28 21.19 0.50 -2.04
CA ARG A 28 21.82 -0.36 -1.01
C ARG A 28 23.24 0.08 -0.62
N HIS A 29 23.93 0.82 -1.49
CA HIS A 29 25.32 1.26 -1.28
C HIS A 29 25.46 2.70 -0.75
N VAL A 30 24.35 3.35 -0.38
CA VAL A 30 24.40 4.71 0.16
C VAL A 30 24.82 4.68 1.64
N ALA A 31 25.69 5.60 2.05
CA ALA A 31 26.06 5.76 3.45
C ALA A 31 24.82 6.01 4.32
N TYR A 32 24.82 5.49 5.55
CA TYR A 32 23.71 5.62 6.50
C TYR A 32 22.38 4.98 6.06
N PHE A 33 22.43 4.00 5.16
CA PHE A 33 21.27 3.20 4.74
C PHE A 33 20.39 2.67 5.90
N PRO A 34 20.93 2.17 7.03
CA PRO A 34 20.10 1.81 8.19
C PRO A 34 19.28 2.98 8.76
N GLN A 35 19.87 4.17 8.84
CA GLN A 35 19.25 5.37 9.37
C GLN A 35 18.20 5.92 8.39
N ILE A 36 18.48 5.91 7.09
CA ILE A 36 17.54 6.29 6.03
C ILE A 36 16.31 5.39 6.08
N VAL A 37 16.50 4.07 6.21
CA VAL A 37 15.39 3.11 6.35
C VAL A 37 14.61 3.30 7.65
N SER A 38 15.30 3.57 8.76
CA SER A 38 14.64 3.87 10.04
C SER A 38 13.80 5.15 9.98
N VAL A 39 14.32 6.21 9.36
CA VAL A 39 13.60 7.48 9.16
C VAL A 39 12.44 7.28 8.19
N ALA A 40 12.63 6.59 7.07
CA ALA A 40 11.57 6.26 6.13
C ALA A 40 10.47 5.43 6.80
N ALA A 41 10.82 4.41 7.61
CA ALA A 41 9.87 3.61 8.38
C ALA A 41 9.10 4.43 9.42
N ARG A 42 9.74 5.42 10.03
CA ARG A 42 9.10 6.37 10.96
C ARG A 42 8.17 7.34 10.23
N MET A 43 8.58 7.86 9.07
CA MET A 43 7.71 8.67 8.21
C MET A 43 6.53 7.83 7.70
N LEU A 44 6.76 6.58 7.32
CA LEU A 44 5.75 5.61 6.92
C LEU A 44 4.62 5.50 7.94
N LYS A 45 5.03 5.26 9.19
CA LYS A 45 4.12 5.05 10.30
C LYS A 45 3.44 6.35 10.73
N ASN A 46 4.19 7.45 10.86
CA ASN A 46 3.62 8.69 11.35
C ASN A 46 2.75 9.36 10.29
N THR A 47 3.19 9.45 9.03
CA THR A 47 2.41 10.07 7.95
C THR A 47 1.11 9.29 7.69
N ALA A 48 1.14 7.96 7.63
CA ALA A 48 -0.09 7.20 7.43
C ALA A 48 -1.08 7.37 8.60
N LEU A 49 -0.60 7.38 9.85
CA LEU A 49 -1.45 7.58 11.02
C LEU A 49 -1.99 9.01 11.11
N ASP A 50 -1.17 10.02 10.83
CA ASP A 50 -1.58 11.43 10.82
C ASP A 50 -2.66 11.68 9.76
N LEU A 51 -2.58 11.01 8.59
CA LEU A 51 -3.60 11.10 7.55
C LEU A 51 -4.91 10.43 7.96
N LEU A 52 -4.82 9.30 8.66
CA LEU A 52 -5.99 8.62 9.26
C LEU A 52 -6.64 9.50 10.34
N GLU A 53 -5.85 10.14 11.20
CA GLU A 53 -6.34 11.08 12.23
C GLU A 53 -7.06 12.29 11.62
N ARG A 54 -6.64 12.73 10.42
CA ARG A 54 -7.32 13.77 9.64
C ARG A 54 -8.61 13.28 8.95
N GLY A 55 -9.00 12.01 9.14
CA GLY A 55 -10.21 11.42 8.59
C GLY A 55 -10.11 11.05 7.11
N LEU A 56 -8.89 10.96 6.56
CA LEU A 56 -8.68 10.56 5.17
C LEU A 56 -8.58 9.04 5.06
N GLN A 57 -9.05 8.50 3.94
CA GLN A 57 -8.85 7.08 3.65
C GLN A 57 -7.42 6.87 3.14
N VAL A 58 -6.68 6.00 3.83
CA VAL A 58 -5.30 5.66 3.46
C VAL A 58 -5.27 4.29 2.81
N HIS A 59 -4.74 4.21 1.60
CA HIS A 59 -4.45 2.96 0.90
C HIS A 59 -2.94 2.76 0.78
N VAL A 60 -2.44 1.65 1.31
CA VAL A 60 -1.02 1.26 1.27
C VAL A 60 -0.83 0.28 0.13
N VAL A 61 0.07 0.62 -0.80
CA VAL A 61 0.34 -0.18 -2.00
C VAL A 61 1.41 -1.23 -1.69
N VAL A 62 1.01 -2.42 -1.27
CA VAL A 62 1.90 -3.36 -0.57
C VAL A 62 2.99 -3.95 -1.46
N ASP A 63 2.70 -4.15 -2.74
CA ASP A 63 3.61 -4.60 -3.80
C ASP A 63 4.57 -3.49 -4.26
N ALA A 64 4.29 -2.23 -3.89
CA ALA A 64 5.19 -1.09 -4.06
C ALA A 64 5.86 -0.64 -2.74
N CYS A 65 5.72 -1.42 -1.66
CA CYS A 65 6.35 -1.15 -0.37
C CYS A 65 7.37 -2.23 -0.05
N SER A 66 8.61 -1.86 0.28
CA SER A 66 9.66 -2.81 0.66
C SER A 66 10.30 -2.46 2.01
N SER A 67 11.09 -3.38 2.56
CA SER A 67 11.96 -3.17 3.72
C SER A 67 13.15 -4.10 3.66
N ARG A 68 14.24 -3.74 4.35
CA ARG A 68 15.42 -4.61 4.53
C ARG A 68 15.10 -5.89 5.31
N SER A 69 14.15 -5.82 6.23
CA SER A 69 13.70 -6.93 7.07
C SER A 69 12.27 -7.27 6.70
N GLN A 70 12.04 -8.53 6.33
CA GLN A 70 10.67 -8.99 6.05
C GLN A 70 9.79 -8.91 7.31
N VAL A 71 10.35 -9.18 8.49
CA VAL A 71 9.62 -9.05 9.76
C VAL A 71 9.15 -7.61 9.96
N ASP A 72 10.03 -6.63 9.77
CA ASP A 72 9.67 -5.21 9.94
C ASP A 72 8.62 -4.78 8.93
N ARG A 73 8.71 -5.26 7.68
CA ARG A 73 7.70 -5.00 6.64
C ARG A 73 6.34 -5.52 7.05
N LEU A 74 6.27 -6.79 7.47
CA LEU A 74 5.01 -7.44 7.82
C LEU A 74 4.39 -6.83 9.09
N VAL A 75 5.21 -6.51 10.09
CA VAL A 75 4.74 -5.82 11.32
C VAL A 75 4.22 -4.43 10.99
N ALA A 76 4.90 -3.67 10.12
CA ALA A 76 4.44 -2.35 9.69
C ALA A 76 3.11 -2.43 8.93
N MET A 77 2.96 -3.37 7.98
CA MET A 77 1.72 -3.58 7.23
C MET A 77 0.55 -4.00 8.14
N SER A 78 0.80 -4.94 9.05
CA SER A 78 -0.19 -5.37 10.04
C SER A 78 -0.66 -4.21 10.92
N ARG A 79 0.28 -3.37 11.38
CA ARG A 79 -0.02 -2.18 12.17
C ARG A 79 -0.83 -1.15 11.39
N MET A 80 -0.47 -0.86 10.14
CA MET A 80 -1.22 0.08 9.29
C MET A 80 -2.65 -0.41 9.09
N ARG A 81 -2.83 -1.71 8.80
CA ARG A 81 -4.16 -2.32 8.68
C ARG A 81 -4.97 -2.20 9.96
N GLN A 82 -4.38 -2.54 11.11
CA GLN A 82 -5.04 -2.40 12.42
C GLN A 82 -5.43 -0.96 12.73
N SER A 83 -4.67 0.01 12.22
CA SER A 83 -4.94 1.43 12.40
C SER A 83 -6.02 1.97 11.46
N GLY A 84 -6.53 1.15 10.52
CA GLY A 84 -7.60 1.52 9.60
C GLY A 84 -7.15 1.84 8.17
N ALA A 85 -5.88 1.63 7.83
CA ALA A 85 -5.43 1.73 6.44
C ALA A 85 -5.85 0.48 5.63
N PHE A 86 -6.22 0.69 4.38
CA PHE A 86 -6.46 -0.40 3.43
C PHE A 86 -5.13 -0.87 2.84
N LEU A 87 -4.88 -2.18 2.87
CA LEU A 87 -3.79 -2.77 2.12
C LEU A 87 -4.31 -3.10 0.73
N SER A 88 -3.67 -2.56 -0.30
CA SER A 88 -4.04 -2.74 -1.71
C SER A 88 -2.81 -3.05 -2.55
N THR A 89 -2.99 -3.50 -3.79
CA THR A 89 -1.91 -3.69 -4.77
C THR A 89 -1.95 -2.58 -5.82
N SER A 90 -0.83 -2.38 -6.51
CA SER A 90 -0.71 -1.41 -7.59
C SER A 90 -1.77 -1.64 -8.68
N GLU A 91 -1.92 -2.88 -9.15
CA GLU A 91 -2.94 -3.28 -10.12
C GLU A 91 -4.36 -3.04 -9.63
N GLY A 92 -4.67 -3.46 -8.40
CA GLY A 92 -6.00 -3.28 -7.82
C GLY A 92 -6.40 -1.81 -7.69
N LEU A 93 -5.45 -0.94 -7.30
CA LEU A 93 -5.67 0.49 -7.22
C LEU A 93 -5.88 1.13 -8.59
N ILE A 94 -5.04 0.77 -9.57
CA ILE A 94 -5.13 1.27 -10.94
C ILE A 94 -6.51 0.92 -11.52
N LEU A 95 -6.94 -0.33 -11.41
CA LEU A 95 -8.24 -0.78 -11.91
C LEU A 95 -9.40 -0.08 -11.18
N GLN A 96 -9.28 0.11 -9.86
CA GLN A 96 -10.31 0.80 -9.08
C GLN A 96 -10.42 2.29 -9.41
N LEU A 97 -9.32 2.94 -9.78
CA LEU A 97 -9.32 4.32 -10.28
C LEU A 97 -9.96 4.45 -11.66
N VAL A 98 -9.75 3.45 -12.53
CA VAL A 98 -10.38 3.42 -13.86
C VAL A 98 -11.88 3.12 -13.78
N GLY A 99 -12.29 2.37 -12.76
CA GLY A 99 -13.69 2.06 -12.47
C GLY A 99 -14.20 0.88 -13.28
N ASP A 100 -14.32 1.04 -14.61
CA ASP A 100 -14.85 0.00 -15.50
C ASP A 100 -14.00 -0.22 -16.76
N ALA A 101 -14.21 -1.36 -17.42
CA ALA A 101 -13.53 -1.70 -18.67
C ALA A 101 -14.05 -0.92 -19.89
N ALA A 102 -15.17 -0.20 -19.76
CA ALA A 102 -15.71 0.67 -20.80
C ALA A 102 -15.06 2.06 -20.80
N HIS A 103 -14.26 2.38 -19.78
CA HIS A 103 -13.57 3.66 -19.67
C HIS A 103 -12.70 3.94 -20.92
N PRO A 104 -12.76 5.14 -21.53
CA PRO A 104 -12.05 5.45 -22.77
C PRO A 104 -10.54 5.17 -22.71
N GLN A 105 -9.93 5.31 -21.53
CA GLN A 105 -8.50 5.08 -21.29
C GLN A 105 -8.17 3.66 -20.82
N PHE A 106 -9.15 2.76 -20.67
CA PHE A 106 -8.92 1.41 -20.13
C PHE A 106 -7.89 0.63 -20.95
N LYS A 107 -7.94 0.68 -22.28
CA LYS A 107 -6.98 -0.01 -23.15
C LYS A 107 -5.55 0.48 -22.99
N GLU A 108 -5.34 1.78 -22.76
CA GLU A 108 -3.99 2.32 -22.52
C GLU A 108 -3.49 1.91 -21.14
N ILE A 109 -4.35 1.95 -20.12
CA ILE A 109 -3.99 1.57 -18.75
C ILE A 109 -3.75 0.06 -18.65
N GLN A 110 -4.53 -0.75 -19.37
CA GLN A 110 -4.35 -2.20 -19.47
C GLN A 110 -2.94 -2.55 -19.98
N LYS A 111 -2.34 -1.75 -20.87
CA LYS A 111 -0.96 -1.98 -21.33
C LYS A 111 0.06 -1.83 -20.19
N ILE A 112 -0.21 -0.97 -19.22
CA ILE A 112 0.65 -0.72 -18.05
C ILE A 112 0.60 -1.93 -17.10
N ILE A 113 -0.58 -2.50 -16.87
CA ILE A 113 -0.79 -3.63 -15.95
C ILE A 113 -0.78 -5.00 -16.64
N LYS A 114 -0.36 -5.05 -17.92
CA LYS A 114 -0.41 -6.28 -18.73
C LYS A 114 0.50 -7.38 -18.18
N GLN A 115 1.64 -6.98 -17.62
CA GLN A 115 2.54 -7.91 -16.95
C GLN A 115 2.19 -7.95 -15.47
N PRO A 116 2.02 -9.14 -14.87
CA PRO A 116 1.77 -9.24 -13.44
C PRO A 116 2.95 -8.67 -12.67
N THR A 117 2.65 -7.98 -11.56
CA THR A 117 3.70 -7.46 -10.68
C THR A 117 4.54 -8.63 -10.14
N PRO A 118 5.88 -8.53 -10.09
CA PRO A 118 6.74 -9.58 -9.55
C PRO A 118 6.34 -9.99 -8.13
N ASP A 119 6.57 -11.25 -7.77
CA ASP A 119 6.29 -11.71 -6.41
C ASP A 119 7.11 -10.91 -5.40
N SER A 120 6.40 -10.22 -4.52
CA SER A 120 7.00 -9.40 -3.48
C SER A 120 7.20 -10.17 -2.17
N GLY A 121 6.97 -11.48 -2.14
CA GLY A 121 7.12 -12.34 -0.96
C GLY A 121 6.03 -12.14 0.09
N LEU A 122 4.90 -11.54 -0.29
CA LEU A 122 3.79 -11.22 0.62
C LEU A 122 2.76 -12.36 0.74
N LEU A 123 2.83 -13.40 -0.08
CA LEU A 123 1.85 -14.49 -0.08
C LEU A 123 1.69 -15.15 1.31
N GLY A 124 2.80 -15.40 2.01
CA GLY A 124 2.78 -16.00 3.34
C GLY A 124 2.08 -15.14 4.41
N PHE A 125 2.05 -13.81 4.24
CA PHE A 125 1.35 -12.90 5.16
C PHE A 125 -0.17 -13.06 5.08
N PHE A 126 -0.70 -13.28 3.87
CA PHE A 126 -2.14 -13.41 3.64
C PHE A 126 -2.66 -14.84 3.81
N GLN A 127 -1.82 -15.85 3.59
CA GLN A 127 -2.18 -17.27 3.75
C GLN A 127 -2.58 -17.65 5.20
N GLY A 128 -2.00 -17.00 6.22
CA GLY A 128 -2.37 -17.24 7.62
C GLY A 128 -3.70 -16.63 8.06
N GLN A 129 -4.34 -15.81 7.22
CA GLN A 129 -5.47 -14.96 7.62
C GLN A 129 -6.78 -15.27 6.89
N ASN A 130 -6.81 -16.25 5.99
CA ASN A 130 -8.01 -16.62 5.25
C ASN A 130 -8.58 -17.96 5.76
N PRO A 131 -9.76 -17.98 6.41
CA PRO A 131 -10.37 -19.23 6.87
C PRO A 131 -10.72 -20.20 5.72
N LEU A 132 -10.72 -19.74 4.46
CA LEU A 132 -11.00 -20.53 3.27
C LEU A 132 -9.75 -21.14 2.60
N LEU A 133 -8.54 -20.81 3.06
CA LEU A 133 -7.27 -21.32 2.52
C LEU A 133 -6.54 -22.25 3.51
N ARG A 134 -7.26 -22.78 4.51
CA ARG A 134 -6.81 -23.89 5.37
C ARG A 134 -7.34 -25.22 4.86
#